data_AF-A0A6A4ZTJ6-F1
#
_entry.id   AF-A0A6A4ZTJ6-F1
#
_cell.length_a   1.000
_cell.length_b   1.000
_cell.length_c   1.000
_cell.angle_alpha   90.00
_cell.angle_beta   90.00
_cell.angle_gamma   90.00
#
_symmetry.space_group_name_H-M   'P 1'
#
loop_
_entity.id
_entity.type
_entity.pdbx_description
1 polymer ?
#
loop_
_entity_poly.entity_id
_entity_poly.type
_entity_poly.pdbx_seq_one_letter_code
_entity_poly.pdbx_strand_id
1 'polypeptide(L)'
;MLRQTLRKHVGHVGTRRVFSSIGLSQPEVETAVPVVNLVVEETAVDSDELGRKLKPKEVVDQLNKYIVGQNDAKKAVAVALRNRWRRQQLPDDLRPEVSPKNILMIGPTGCGKTEIARRLAKLAQAPFVK
;
A
#
# COMPACT_ATOMS: atom_id res chain seq x y z
N MET A 1 45.62 3.86 29.50
CA MET A 1 46.65 3.22 28.67
C MET A 1 47.35 2.15 29.50
N LEU A 2 47.32 0.88 29.11
CA LEU A 2 48.48 -0.05 29.10
C LEU A 2 48.09 -1.35 28.36
N ARG A 3 49.07 -2.17 27.98
CA ARG A 3 48.96 -3.27 27.00
C ARG A 3 49.24 -4.65 27.62
N GLN A 4 48.98 -5.68 26.80
CA GLN A 4 49.56 -7.05 26.73
C GLN A 4 48.55 -8.16 27.08
N THR A 5 48.18 -9.17 26.27
CA THR A 5 48.79 -10.00 25.19
C THR A 5 49.78 -11.10 25.60
N LEU A 6 49.25 -12.33 25.75
CA LEU A 6 49.92 -13.64 25.64
C LEU A 6 48.92 -14.55 24.89
N ARG A 7 49.10 -15.00 23.64
CA ARG A 7 50.09 -15.92 23.00
C ARG A 7 50.19 -17.33 23.61
N LYS A 8 49.66 -18.32 22.83
CA LYS A 8 50.34 -19.56 22.32
C LYS A 8 50.78 -20.62 23.36
N HIS A 9 50.85 -21.94 23.10
CA HIS A 9 50.62 -22.77 21.89
C HIS A 9 50.47 -24.29 22.28
N VAL A 10 49.67 -25.05 21.50
CA VAL A 10 49.96 -26.38 20.87
C VAL A 10 50.05 -27.69 21.69
N GLY A 11 49.37 -28.72 21.15
CA GLY A 11 49.74 -30.15 21.20
C GLY A 11 48.70 -31.07 21.85
N HIS A 12 48.41 -32.29 21.38
CA HIS A 12 48.72 -32.97 20.11
C HIS A 12 47.83 -34.25 20.00
N VAL A 13 47.45 -34.69 18.78
CA VAL A 13 47.10 -36.08 18.33
C VAL A 13 46.32 -37.03 19.28
N GLY A 14 45.23 -37.71 18.91
CA GLY A 14 44.49 -37.81 17.65
C GLY A 14 43.82 -39.20 17.49
N THR A 15 42.87 -39.37 16.56
CA THR A 15 42.58 -40.66 15.89
C THR A 15 41.74 -40.44 14.63
N ARG A 16 42.03 -41.20 13.56
CA ARG A 16 41.42 -41.07 12.23
C ARG A 16 40.11 -41.86 12.12
N ARG A 17 39.12 -41.33 11.39
CA ARG A 17 38.26 -42.14 10.51
C ARG A 17 37.73 -41.32 9.32
N VAL A 18 37.58 -41.99 8.18
CA VAL A 18 37.23 -41.49 6.82
C VAL A 18 36.68 -42.69 6.01
N PHE A 19 36.05 -42.55 4.83
CA PHE A 19 35.75 -41.37 3.99
C PHE A 19 34.35 -40.78 4.35
N SER A 20 33.52 -40.09 3.54
CA SER A 20 33.45 -39.82 2.09
C SER A 20 32.62 -38.59 1.73
N SER A 21 33.01 -37.88 0.65
CA SER A 21 32.19 -37.14 -0.36
C SER A 21 30.94 -36.36 0.13
N ILE A 22 30.75 -35.07 -0.12
CA ILE A 22 30.87 -34.28 -1.38
C ILE A 22 31.17 -32.82 -0.92
N GLY A 23 32.11 -32.04 -1.47
CA GLY A 23 32.18 -31.53 -2.84
C GLY A 23 31.72 -30.06 -2.85
N LEU A 24 32.67 -29.12 -2.79
CA LEU A 24 32.46 -27.67 -2.67
C LEU A 24 32.03 -27.02 -4.00
N SER A 25 31.21 -25.97 -3.94
CA SER A 25 31.55 -24.60 -4.45
C SER A 25 30.33 -23.69 -4.49
N GLN A 26 30.51 -22.42 -4.09
CA GLN A 26 29.59 -21.34 -4.46
C GLN A 26 29.81 -20.97 -5.94
N PRO A 27 28.79 -20.44 -6.62
CA PRO A 27 29.05 -19.41 -7.62
C PRO A 27 28.19 -18.15 -7.44
N GLU A 28 28.73 -17.03 -7.91
CA GLU A 28 28.10 -15.72 -8.00
C GLU A 28 27.48 -15.48 -9.40
N VAL A 29 26.54 -14.51 -9.45
CA VAL A 29 26.31 -13.55 -10.56
C VAL A 29 25.43 -13.92 -11.80
N GLU A 30 24.58 -12.94 -12.11
CA GLU A 30 23.88 -12.51 -13.36
C GLU A 30 22.83 -13.32 -14.16
N THR A 31 21.71 -12.61 -14.37
CA THR A 31 20.80 -12.53 -15.55
C THR A 31 20.45 -13.78 -16.38
N ALA A 32 19.17 -14.15 -16.33
CA ALA A 32 18.39 -14.49 -17.52
C ALA A 32 16.90 -14.15 -17.30
N VAL A 33 16.25 -13.51 -18.27
CA VAL A 33 14.78 -13.38 -18.33
C VAL A 33 14.26 -14.32 -19.42
N PRO A 34 13.56 -15.41 -19.07
CA PRO A 34 12.71 -16.14 -20.00
C PRO A 34 11.25 -15.68 -19.85
N VAL A 35 10.63 -15.32 -20.99
CA VAL A 35 9.28 -14.77 -21.07
C VAL A 35 8.28 -15.89 -21.43
N VAL A 36 7.07 -15.81 -20.85
CA VAL A 36 5.85 -16.64 -21.10
C VAL A 36 5.96 -18.16 -20.81
N ASN A 37 4.92 -18.85 -20.35
CA ASN A 37 3.50 -18.65 -20.68
C ASN A 37 2.49 -19.16 -19.63
N LEU A 38 1.31 -18.52 -19.62
CA LEU A 38 0.00 -19.05 -19.21
C LEU A 38 -0.08 -20.00 -17.99
N VAL A 39 -0.19 -19.41 -16.80
CA VAL A 39 -1.22 -19.83 -15.83
C VAL A 39 -2.23 -18.70 -15.77
N VAL A 40 -3.53 -19.05 -15.87
CA VAL A 40 -4.60 -18.08 -15.58
C VAL A 40 -4.66 -17.94 -14.07
N GLU A 41 -3.85 -17.03 -13.51
CA GLU A 41 -4.01 -16.64 -12.12
C GLU A 41 -5.39 -16.01 -11.95
N GLU A 42 -6.20 -16.64 -11.10
CA GLU A 42 -7.50 -16.16 -10.69
C GLU A 42 -7.30 -14.90 -9.86
N THR A 43 -7.18 -13.75 -10.55
CA THR A 43 -6.97 -12.46 -9.89
C THR A 43 -8.17 -12.13 -9.01
N ALA A 44 -8.06 -12.48 -7.73
CA ALA A 44 -8.81 -11.83 -6.67
C ALA A 44 -8.48 -10.33 -6.77
N VAL A 45 -9.36 -9.58 -7.43
CA VAL A 45 -9.21 -8.13 -7.56
C VAL A 45 -9.32 -7.55 -6.16
N ASP A 46 -8.18 -7.20 -5.58
CA ASP A 46 -8.09 -6.61 -4.24
C ASP A 46 -9.05 -5.43 -4.17
N SER A 47 -10.13 -5.61 -3.41
CA SER A 47 -11.21 -4.61 -3.32
C SER A 47 -10.70 -3.29 -2.75
N ASP A 48 -9.54 -3.32 -2.09
CA ASP A 48 -8.73 -2.19 -1.62
C ASP A 48 -8.30 -1.24 -2.75
N GLU A 49 -8.04 -1.73 -3.97
CA GLU A 49 -7.66 -0.85 -5.09
C GLU A 49 -8.87 -0.07 -5.65
N LEU A 50 -10.06 -0.67 -5.58
CA LEU A 50 -11.30 -0.08 -6.10
C LEU A 50 -11.59 1.28 -5.44
N GLY A 51 -11.43 1.40 -4.11
CA GLY A 51 -11.64 2.67 -3.40
C GLY A 51 -10.66 3.79 -3.76
N ARG A 52 -9.47 3.44 -4.30
CA ARG A 52 -8.39 4.39 -4.61
C ARG A 52 -8.41 4.86 -6.06
N LYS A 53 -8.69 3.98 -7.03
CA LYS A 53 -8.56 4.28 -8.48
C LYS A 53 -9.77 4.98 -9.11
N LEU A 54 -10.93 5.03 -8.43
CA LEU A 54 -12.18 5.60 -8.97
C LEU A 54 -12.01 7.05 -9.48
N LYS A 55 -12.62 7.32 -10.64
CA LYS A 55 -12.77 8.66 -11.21
C LYS A 55 -13.89 9.40 -10.47
N PRO A 56 -13.85 10.75 -10.36
CA PRO A 56 -14.87 11.50 -9.64
C PRO A 56 -16.32 11.23 -10.10
N LYS A 57 -16.54 10.97 -11.40
CA LYS A 57 -17.86 10.58 -11.93
C LYS A 57 -18.37 9.28 -11.29
N GLU A 58 -17.55 8.24 -11.30
CA GLU A 58 -17.89 6.91 -10.77
C GLU A 58 -18.20 6.98 -9.25
N VAL A 59 -17.50 7.82 -8.49
CA VAL A 59 -17.82 8.08 -7.06
C VAL A 59 -19.19 8.75 -6.91
N VAL A 60 -19.51 9.75 -7.74
CA VAL A 60 -20.83 10.40 -7.75
C VAL A 60 -21.93 9.39 -8.12
N ASP A 61 -21.70 8.53 -9.10
CA ASP A 61 -22.66 7.51 -9.55
C ASP A 61 -22.94 6.45 -8.47
N GLN A 62 -21.94 6.05 -7.69
CA GLN A 62 -22.15 5.17 -6.53
C GLN A 62 -22.89 5.90 -5.39
N LEU A 63 -22.62 7.18 -5.15
CA LEU A 63 -23.37 7.98 -4.17
C LEU A 63 -24.82 8.25 -4.60
N ASN A 64 -25.10 8.33 -5.91
CA ASN A 64 -26.45 8.49 -6.47
C ASN A 64 -27.38 7.31 -6.11
N LYS A 65 -26.84 6.11 -5.87
CA LYS A 65 -27.62 4.92 -5.46
C LYS A 65 -28.21 5.02 -4.05
N TYR A 66 -27.70 5.92 -3.21
CA TYR A 66 -28.08 6.02 -1.79
C TYR A 66 -28.53 7.41 -1.35
N ILE A 67 -28.09 8.46 -2.04
CA ILE A 67 -28.45 9.85 -1.74
C ILE A 67 -29.12 10.46 -2.96
N VAL A 68 -30.32 11.02 -2.80
CA VAL A 68 -31.04 11.74 -3.85
C VAL A 68 -30.61 13.23 -3.86
N GLY A 69 -30.46 13.82 -5.05
CA GLY A 69 -30.05 15.23 -5.18
C GLY A 69 -28.62 15.51 -4.68
N GLN A 70 -28.39 16.67 -4.06
CA GLN A 70 -27.11 17.07 -3.43
C GLN A 70 -25.88 16.96 -4.37
N ASN A 71 -26.06 17.30 -5.65
CA ASN A 71 -25.08 17.10 -6.70
C ASN A 71 -23.71 17.74 -6.40
N ASP A 72 -23.69 18.95 -5.84
CA ASP A 72 -22.44 19.68 -5.61
C ASP A 72 -21.69 19.16 -4.37
N ALA A 73 -22.42 18.73 -3.33
CA ALA A 73 -21.82 18.02 -2.21
C ALA A 73 -21.19 16.68 -2.66
N LYS A 74 -21.86 15.91 -3.54
CA LYS A 74 -21.33 14.68 -4.14
C LYS A 74 -20.07 14.94 -4.97
N LYS A 75 -20.08 15.97 -5.84
CA LYS A 75 -18.90 16.38 -6.62
C LYS A 75 -17.74 16.77 -5.71
N ALA A 76 -17.99 17.56 -4.67
CA ALA A 76 -16.97 18.01 -3.73
C ALA A 76 -16.27 16.84 -3.03
N VAL A 77 -17.03 15.87 -2.49
CA VAL A 77 -16.44 14.69 -1.84
C VAL A 77 -15.70 13.78 -2.82
N ALA A 78 -16.21 13.63 -4.05
CA ALA A 78 -15.55 12.85 -5.09
C ALA A 78 -14.21 13.47 -5.52
N VAL A 79 -14.14 14.80 -5.62
CA VAL A 79 -12.90 15.54 -5.91
C VAL A 79 -11.91 15.45 -4.75
N ALA A 80 -12.36 15.59 -3.49
CA ALA A 80 -11.48 15.44 -2.33
C ALA A 80 -10.88 14.03 -2.22
N LEU A 81 -11.69 12.99 -2.44
CA LEU A 81 -11.21 11.60 -2.50
C LEU A 81 -10.17 11.41 -3.62
N ARG A 82 -10.45 11.91 -4.83
CA ARG A 82 -9.52 11.84 -5.96
C ARG A 82 -8.22 12.60 -5.70
N ASN A 83 -8.28 13.73 -5.00
CA ASN A 83 -7.10 14.51 -4.63
C ASN A 83 -6.23 13.77 -3.61
N ARG A 84 -6.81 12.94 -2.72
CA ARG A 84 -6.05 12.04 -1.84
C ARG A 84 -5.24 11.00 -2.63
N TRP A 85 -5.85 10.39 -3.65
CA TRP A 85 -5.16 9.46 -4.56
C TRP A 85 -4.10 10.15 -5.43
N ARG A 86 -4.37 11.35 -5.94
CA ARG A 86 -3.36 12.16 -6.65
C ARG A 86 -2.15 12.45 -5.76
N ARG A 87 -2.37 12.83 -4.50
CA ARG A 87 -1.28 13.09 -3.54
C ARG A 87 -0.37 11.88 -3.33
N GLN A 88 -0.92 10.66 -3.34
CA GLN A 88 -0.13 9.43 -3.22
C GLN A 88 0.81 9.17 -4.41
N GLN A 89 0.60 9.83 -5.56
CA GLN A 89 1.45 9.70 -6.75
C GLN A 89 2.46 10.85 -6.93
N LEU A 90 2.45 11.86 -6.06
CA LEU A 90 3.50 12.89 -6.09
C LEU A 90 4.86 12.28 -5.67
N PRO A 91 6.00 12.89 -6.07
CA PRO A 91 7.31 12.62 -5.49
C PRO A 91 7.30 12.88 -3.98
N ASP A 92 8.10 12.14 -3.21
CA ASP A 92 8.10 12.22 -1.74
C ASP A 92 8.37 13.62 -1.19
N ASP A 93 9.25 14.38 -1.84
CA ASP A 93 9.58 15.77 -1.45
C ASP A 93 8.36 16.71 -1.51
N LEU A 94 7.44 16.49 -2.45
CA LEU A 94 6.24 17.32 -2.68
C LEU A 94 4.98 16.79 -1.97
N ARG A 95 4.99 15.54 -1.50
CA ARG A 95 3.88 14.96 -0.72
C ARG A 95 3.51 15.74 0.56
N PRO A 96 4.45 16.23 1.40
CA PRO A 96 4.11 16.93 2.63
C PRO A 96 3.50 18.32 2.40
N GLU A 97 3.89 19.00 1.31
CA GLU A 97 3.38 20.34 0.96
C GLU A 97 1.87 20.32 0.60
N VAL A 98 1.37 19.19 0.08
CA VAL A 98 -0.03 19.05 -0.33
C VAL A 98 -0.91 18.67 0.86
N SER A 99 -1.54 19.68 1.45
CA SER A 99 -2.54 19.54 2.51
C SER A 99 -3.85 18.89 2.03
N PRO A 100 -4.50 18.04 2.87
CA PRO A 100 -5.84 17.49 2.58
C PRO A 100 -6.87 18.60 2.32
N LYS A 101 -7.75 18.39 1.33
CA LYS A 101 -8.86 19.31 1.05
C LYS A 101 -10.07 18.89 1.87
N ASN A 102 -10.12 19.37 3.11
CA ASN A 102 -11.24 19.19 4.04
C ASN A 102 -12.52 19.85 3.48
N ILE A 103 -13.69 19.29 3.83
CA ILE A 103 -14.99 19.74 3.33
C ILE A 103 -15.87 20.16 4.50
N LEU A 104 -16.42 21.38 4.41
CA LEU A 104 -17.51 21.85 5.27
C LEU A 104 -18.84 21.70 4.52
N MET A 105 -19.78 20.93 5.07
CA MET A 105 -21.13 20.79 4.52
C MET A 105 -22.12 21.64 5.30
N ILE A 106 -22.73 22.63 4.64
CA ILE A 106 -23.72 23.55 5.23
C ILE A 106 -25.13 23.15 4.74
N GLY A 107 -26.13 23.20 5.62
CA GLY A 107 -27.53 22.93 5.28
C GLY A 107 -28.35 22.44 6.49
N PRO A 108 -29.68 22.31 6.37
CA PRO A 108 -30.58 21.90 7.46
C PRO A 108 -30.33 20.46 7.95
N THR A 109 -30.95 20.06 9.05
CA THR A 109 -30.96 18.64 9.47
C THR A 109 -31.69 17.77 8.43
N GLY A 110 -31.45 16.46 8.44
CA GLY A 110 -32.10 15.51 7.51
C GLY A 110 -31.62 15.52 6.04
N CYS A 111 -31.01 16.60 5.52
CA CYS A 111 -30.64 16.71 4.09
C CYS A 111 -29.49 15.80 3.58
N GLY A 112 -29.05 14.80 4.36
CA GLY A 112 -28.12 13.76 3.90
C GLY A 112 -26.62 14.01 4.14
N LYS A 113 -26.20 15.15 4.75
CA LYS A 113 -24.77 15.46 5.01
C LYS A 113 -23.97 14.29 5.61
N THR A 114 -24.47 13.73 6.72
CA THR A 114 -23.83 12.59 7.41
C THR A 114 -23.86 11.31 6.58
N GLU A 115 -24.91 11.11 5.77
CA GLU A 115 -25.03 9.92 4.92
C GLU A 115 -24.06 9.97 3.72
N ILE A 116 -23.83 11.16 3.14
CA ILE A 116 -22.78 11.37 2.12
C ILE A 116 -21.42 10.97 2.69
N ALA A 117 -21.05 11.47 3.88
CA ALA A 117 -19.77 11.14 4.52
C ALA A 117 -19.66 9.64 4.87
N ARG A 118 -20.73 9.05 5.43
CA ARG A 118 -20.82 7.62 5.77
C ARG A 118 -20.69 6.71 4.54
N ARG A 119 -21.36 7.04 3.43
CA ARG A 119 -21.30 6.27 2.18
C ARG A 119 -19.97 6.42 1.47
N LEU A 120 -19.41 7.63 1.46
CA LEU A 120 -18.06 7.89 0.95
C LEU A 120 -17.02 7.05 1.69
N ALA A 121 -17.08 7.00 3.03
CA ALA A 121 -16.13 6.22 3.82
C ALA A 121 -16.25 4.71 3.56
N LYS A 122 -17.47 4.17 3.45
CA LYS A 122 -17.70 2.78 3.02
C LYS A 122 -17.11 2.48 1.63
N LEU A 123 -17.33 3.37 0.67
CA LEU A 123 -16.81 3.24 -0.71
C LEU A 123 -15.27 3.34 -0.77
N ALA A 124 -14.67 4.17 0.06
CA ALA A 124 -13.22 4.35 0.15
C ALA A 124 -12.53 3.37 1.13
N GLN A 125 -13.28 2.41 1.69
CA GLN A 125 -12.85 1.50 2.77
C GLN A 125 -12.12 2.22 3.93
N ALA A 126 -12.59 3.43 4.25
CA ALA A 126 -12.00 4.28 5.27
C ALA A 126 -12.71 4.11 6.62
N PRO A 127 -11.98 4.15 7.75
CA PRO A 127 -12.62 4.19 9.07
C PRO A 127 -13.48 5.46 9.19
N PHE A 128 -14.68 5.29 9.75
CA PHE A 128 -15.67 6.37 9.88
C PHE A 128 -16.19 6.45 11.31
N VAL A 129 -16.06 7.64 11.90
CA VAL A 129 -16.61 8.00 13.21
C VAL A 129 -17.56 9.20 13.01
N LYS A 130 -18.62 9.27 13.81
CA LYS A 130 -19.61 10.36 13.79
C LYS A 130 -19.50 11.16 15.09
#